data_AF-A0A2M6U792-F1
#
_entry.id   AF-A0A2M6U792-F1
#
_cell.length_a   1.000
_cell.length_b   1.000
_cell.length_c   1.000
_cell.angle_alpha   90.00
_cell.angle_beta   90.00
_cell.angle_gamma   90.00
#
_symmetry.space_group_name_H-M   'P 1'
#
loop_
_entity.id
_entity.type
_entity.pdbx_description
1 polymer ?
#
loop_
_entity_poly.entity_id
_entity_poly.type
_entity_poly.pdbx_seq_one_letter_code
_entity_poly.pdbx_strand_id
1 'polypeptide(L)'
;MDNRVSGIELQFEGPLAIDGAIEAIILPDTLYCSPFIQSKLTRSKIEALPYPQIDRQRPSEYVTKIFDLCFEYYRRSGLMK
;
A
#
# COMPACT_ATOMS: atom_id res chain seq x y z
N MET A 1 -0.49 15.56 22.24
CA MET A 1 0.25 15.24 21.01
C MET A 1 -0.80 15.05 19.93
N ASP A 2 -0.89 16.01 19.01
CA ASP A 2 -2.00 16.14 18.05
C ASP A 2 -1.92 15.04 16.99
N ASN A 3 -2.79 14.04 17.10
CA ASN A 3 -2.76 12.82 16.31
C ASN A 3 -3.53 13.03 15.00
N ARG A 4 -3.09 13.99 14.18
CA ARG A 4 -3.65 14.24 12.84
C ARG A 4 -3.09 13.20 11.88
N VAL A 5 -3.58 11.96 12.02
CA VAL A 5 -3.43 10.93 10.99
C VAL A 5 -4.10 11.51 9.75
N SER A 6 -3.28 11.98 8.82
CA SER A 6 -3.75 12.60 7.58
C SER A 6 -4.16 11.49 6.62
N GLY A 7 -5.23 10.78 6.97
CA GLY A 7 -5.97 9.97 6.02
C GLY A 7 -6.66 10.92 5.07
N ILE A 8 -6.42 10.78 3.77
CA ILE A 8 -7.21 11.49 2.76
C ILE A 8 -8.40 10.59 2.46
N GLU A 9 -9.57 11.01 2.88
CA GLU A 9 -10.82 10.39 2.45
C GLU A 9 -11.26 11.06 1.15
N LEU A 10 -11.41 10.25 0.09
CA LEU A 10 -11.87 10.70 -1.22
C LEU A 10 -13.29 10.17 -1.43
N GLN A 11 -14.24 11.08 -1.61
CA GLN A 11 -15.61 10.73 -1.96
C GLN A 11 -15.81 10.89 -3.48
N PHE A 12 -16.20 9.81 -4.13
CA PHE A 12 -16.48 9.76 -5.56
C PHE A 12 -17.99 9.64 -5.78
N GLU A 13 -18.49 10.10 -6.94
CA GLU A 13 -19.91 10.00 -7.31
C GLU A 13 -20.40 8.55 -7.48
N GLY A 14 -19.46 7.59 -7.59
CA GLY A 14 -19.74 6.16 -7.69
C GLY A 14 -18.53 5.31 -7.26
N PRO A 15 -18.64 3.97 -7.33
CA PRO A 15 -17.55 3.08 -6.95
C PRO A 15 -16.29 3.34 -7.79
N LEU A 16 -15.14 3.55 -7.13
CA LEU A 16 -13.86 3.59 -7.81
C LEU A 16 -13.48 2.16 -8.23
N ALA A 17 -13.41 1.92 -9.54
CA ALA A 17 -12.88 0.67 -10.06
C ALA A 17 -11.39 0.59 -9.69
N ILE A 18 -10.99 -0.48 -9.01
CA ILE A 18 -9.58 -0.72 -8.64
C ILE A 18 -8.72 -0.90 -9.90
N ASP A 19 -9.27 -1.56 -10.91
CA ASP A 19 -8.58 -1.82 -12.17
C ASP A 19 -8.24 -0.51 -12.89
N GLY A 20 -6.93 -0.26 -13.05
CA GLY A 20 -6.41 0.94 -13.71
C GLY A 20 -6.38 2.21 -12.85
N ALA A 21 -6.97 2.20 -11.65
CA ALA A 21 -6.88 3.32 -10.70
C ALA A 21 -5.76 3.15 -9.67
N ILE A 22 -5.28 1.93 -9.48
CA ILE A 22 -4.25 1.59 -8.50
C ILE A 22 -3.04 1.01 -9.24
N GLU A 23 -1.85 1.57 -9.03
CA GLU A 23 -0.60 1.06 -9.62
C GLU A 23 0.13 0.10 -8.67
N ALA A 24 0.05 0.33 -7.36
CA ALA A 24 0.66 -0.51 -6.34
C ALA A 24 -0.16 -0.57 -5.06
N ILE A 25 -0.02 -1.64 -4.29
CA ILE A 25 -0.71 -1.87 -3.02
C ILE A 25 0.26 -2.42 -1.97
N ILE A 26 0.22 -1.88 -0.76
CA ILE A 26 0.99 -2.40 0.38
C ILE A 26 0.15 -3.45 1.11
N LEU A 27 0.73 -4.63 1.35
CA LEU A 27 0.03 -5.79 1.90
C LEU A 27 0.87 -6.43 3.00
N PRO A 28 0.29 -6.86 4.13
CA PRO A 28 0.95 -7.76 5.05
C PRO A 28 1.48 -9.02 4.34
N ASP A 29 2.65 -9.52 4.74
CA ASP A 29 3.28 -10.71 4.16
C ASP A 29 2.33 -11.93 4.11
N THR A 30 1.47 -12.08 5.12
CA THR A 30 0.46 -13.14 5.17
C THR A 30 -0.54 -13.07 4.01
N LEU A 31 -0.90 -11.87 3.58
CA LEU A 31 -1.78 -11.64 2.42
C LEU A 31 -0.99 -11.67 1.11
N TYR A 32 0.25 -11.18 1.11
CA TYR A 32 1.15 -11.27 -0.04
C TYR A 32 1.34 -12.73 -0.50
N CYS A 33 1.48 -13.68 0.41
CA CYS A 33 1.63 -15.09 0.08
C CYS A 33 0.35 -15.79 -0.40
N SER A 34 -0.81 -15.13 -0.39
CA SER A 34 -2.08 -15.73 -0.82
C SER A 34 -2.16 -15.83 -2.35
N PRO A 35 -2.26 -17.05 -2.94
CA PRO A 35 -2.35 -17.20 -4.39
C PRO A 35 -3.57 -16.51 -4.99
N PHE A 36 -4.68 -16.49 -4.25
CA PHE A 36 -5.91 -15.80 -4.66
C PHE A 36 -5.67 -14.29 -4.79
N ILE A 37 -5.02 -13.67 -3.81
CA ILE A 37 -4.73 -12.23 -3.84
C ILE A 37 -3.75 -11.93 -4.97
N GLN A 38 -2.66 -12.71 -5.09
CA GLN A 38 -1.68 -12.55 -6.15
C GLN A 38 -2.30 -12.67 -7.56
N SER A 39 -3.21 -13.61 -7.77
CA SER A 39 -3.91 -13.75 -9.05
C SER A 39 -4.74 -12.52 -9.42
N LYS A 40 -5.40 -11.90 -8.44
CA LYS A 40 -6.17 -10.67 -8.64
C LYS A 40 -5.26 -9.49 -8.99
N LEU A 41 -4.20 -9.28 -8.21
CA LEU A 41 -3.27 -8.18 -8.42
C LEU A 41 -2.56 -8.29 -9.76
N THR A 42 -2.13 -9.50 -10.14
CA THR A 42 -1.52 -9.76 -11.45
C THR A 42 -2.47 -9.44 -12.60
N ARG A 43 -3.75 -9.86 -12.50
CA ARG A 43 -4.77 -9.56 -13.51
C ARG A 43 -5.01 -8.06 -13.66
N SER A 44 -5.00 -7.33 -12.55
CA SER A 44 -5.21 -5.87 -12.51
C SER A 44 -3.94 -5.06 -12.75
N LYS A 45 -2.79 -5.73 -12.98
CA LYS A 45 -1.45 -5.10 -13.12
C LYS A 45 -1.05 -4.23 -11.92
N ILE A 46 -1.49 -4.61 -10.72
CA ILE A 46 -1.17 -3.90 -9.48
C ILE A 46 0.09 -4.52 -8.89
N GLU A 47 1.11 -3.72 -8.63
CA GLU A 47 2.32 -4.16 -7.93
C GLU A 47 2.03 -4.42 -6.45
N ALA A 48 2.36 -5.60 -5.97
CA ALA A 48 2.25 -5.95 -4.56
C ALA A 48 3.53 -5.56 -3.82
N LEU A 49 3.43 -4.66 -2.85
CA LEU A 49 4.52 -4.25 -1.96
C LEU A 49 4.38 -4.98 -0.62
N PRO A 50 5.22 -6.00 -0.35
CA PRO A 50 5.10 -6.78 0.88
C PRO A 50 5.49 -5.94 2.11
N TYR A 51 4.69 -6.10 3.16
CA TYR A 51 4.87 -5.46 4.46
C TYR A 51 5.14 -6.54 5.53
N PRO A 52 6.35 -6.58 6.11
CA PRO A 52 6.66 -7.49 7.19
C PRO A 52 5.99 -7.03 8.49
N GLN A 53 4.79 -7.57 8.73
CA GLN A 53 4.04 -7.36 9.96
C GLN A 53 4.72 -8.13 11.09
N ILE A 54 5.19 -7.42 12.11
CA ILE A 54 5.80 -7.99 13.31
C ILE A 54 4.86 -7.70 14.49
N ASP A 55 4.51 -8.72 15.27
CA ASP A 55 3.48 -8.68 16.32
C ASP A 55 3.65 -7.59 17.39
N ARG A 56 4.83 -7.00 17.52
CA ARG A 56 5.14 -5.99 18.54
C ARG A 56 5.80 -4.75 17.96
N GLN A 57 5.15 -4.12 16.99
CA GLN A 57 5.56 -2.81 16.49
C GLN A 57 4.80 -1.69 17.19
N ARG A 58 5.51 -0.62 17.54
CA ARG A 58 4.87 0.64 17.91
C ARG A 58 4.22 1.27 16.67
N PRO A 59 3.12 2.01 16.81
CA PRO A 59 2.49 2.69 15.68
C PRO A 59 3.45 3.54 14.84
N SER A 60 4.44 4.19 15.47
CA SER A 60 5.46 4.97 14.77
C SER A 60 6.35 4.11 13.86
N GLU A 61 6.72 2.91 14.31
CA GLU A 61 7.56 1.98 13.55
C GLU A 61 6.80 1.41 12.35
N TYR A 62 5.49 1.15 12.53
CA TYR A 62 4.59 0.77 11.45
C TYR A 62 4.54 1.87 10.37
N VAL A 63 4.26 3.10 10.78
CA VAL A 63 4.14 4.25 9.86
C VAL A 63 5.44 4.50 9.11
N THR A 64 6.59 4.50 9.78
CA THR A 64 7.90 4.68 9.13
C THR A 64 8.16 3.64 8.04
N LYS A 65 7.87 2.36 8.30
CA LYS A 65 8.05 1.30 7.29
C LYS A 65 7.14 1.47 6.08
N ILE A 66 5.89 1.89 6.29
CA ILE A 66 4.97 2.19 5.19
C ILE A 66 5.51 3.37 4.37
N PHE A 67 6.02 4.42 5.03
CA PHE A 67 6.66 5.54 4.34
C PHE A 67 7.88 5.12 3.52
N ASP A 68 8.76 4.28 4.07
CA ASP A 68 9.94 3.78 3.37
C ASP A 68 9.54 2.97 2.11
N LEU A 69 8.50 2.12 2.21
CA LEU A 69 7.96 1.37 1.07
C LEU A 69 7.42 2.31 -0.02
N CYS A 70 6.62 3.32 0.37
CA CYS A 70 6.12 4.32 -0.58
C CYS A 70 7.27 5.11 -1.22
N PHE A 71 8.24 5.55 -0.43
CA PHE A 71 9.39 6.34 -0.89
C PHE A 71 10.20 5.56 -1.93
N GLU A 72 10.56 4.31 -1.64
CA GLU A 72 11.30 3.46 -2.58
C GLU A 72 10.51 3.15 -3.84
N TYR A 73 9.19 2.95 -3.72
CA TYR A 73 8.32 2.78 -4.87
C TYR A 73 8.32 4.03 -5.76
N TYR A 74 8.07 5.22 -5.19
CA TYR A 74 8.06 6.49 -5.94
C TYR A 74 9.40 6.83 -6.58
N ARG A 75 10.51 6.52 -5.89
CA ARG A 75 11.86 6.67 -6.43
C ARG A 75 12.10 5.74 -7.62
N ARG A 76 11.69 4.47 -7.54
CA ARG A 76 11.82 3.49 -8.63
C ARG A 76 10.93 3.82 -9.83
N SER A 77 9.71 4.30 -9.59
CA SER A 77 8.75 4.64 -10.64
C SER A 77 9.03 6.00 -11.29
N GLY A 78 9.96 6.78 -10.75
CA GLY A 78 10.30 8.12 -11.25
C GLY A 78 9.29 9.20 -10.88
N LEU A 79 8.37 8.90 -9.96
CA LEU A 79 7.39 9.85 -9.41
C LEU A 79 8.03 10.84 -8.42
N MET A 80 9.22 10.53 -7.92
CA MET A 80 9.98 11.38 -7.02
C MET A 80 11.46 11.37 -7.43
N LYS A 81 12.06 12.57 -7.51
CA LYS A 81 13.45 12.80 -7.91
C LYS A 81 14.34 13.05 -6.70
#